data_AF-A0A1S3MYE4-F1
#
_entry.id   AF-A0A1S3MYE4-F1
#
_cell.length_a   1.000
_cell.length_b   1.000
_cell.length_c   1.000
_cell.angle_alpha   90.00
_cell.angle_beta   90.00
_cell.angle_gamma   90.00
#
_symmetry.space_group_name_H-M   'P 1'
#
loop_
_entity.id
_entity.type
_entity.pdbx_description
1 polymer ?
#
loop_
_entity_poly.entity_id
_entity_poly.type
_entity_poly.pdbx_seq_one_letter_code
_entity_poly.pdbx_strand_id
1 'polypeptide(L)'
;MKRLNWSKIRPQEMSESCFWVVANEDRYDNPDLLNRLAHTFGSYRPAIQDEQGLEAKRSIKKRIKQLKVLDPKIAQNLSIFLGSFRMPYQEIRRAVLEVDEEQLTEPMIQNLVKHLPEQEQLNALMKYQNDYNSLSEPEQFGVVMNSVKRLRPRLNSILFKLQFDEQVNNLRPDIMAVNAACHGC
;
A
#
# COMPACT_ATOMS: atom_id res chain seq x y z
N MET A 1 9.43 -24.09 2.96
CA MET A 1 8.89 -23.63 1.68
C MET A 1 8.22 -22.27 1.89
N LYS A 2 8.38 -21.32 0.98
CA LYS A 2 7.66 -20.03 1.09
C LYS A 2 6.15 -20.30 1.01
N ARG A 3 5.34 -19.62 1.84
CA ARG A 3 3.88 -19.75 1.81
C ARG A 3 3.33 -19.18 0.49
N LEU A 4 2.38 -19.90 -0.11
CA LEU A 4 1.63 -19.42 -1.28
C LEU A 4 0.57 -18.42 -0.82
N ASN A 5 0.54 -17.24 -1.45
CA ASN A 5 -0.40 -16.16 -1.13
C ASN A 5 -1.71 -16.31 -1.92
N TRP A 6 -2.41 -17.42 -1.71
CA TRP A 6 -3.70 -17.71 -2.33
C TRP A 6 -4.89 -17.38 -1.41
N SER A 7 -6.01 -16.98 -2.02
CA SER A 7 -7.29 -16.83 -1.34
C SER A 7 -7.99 -18.19 -1.35
N LYS A 8 -8.15 -18.81 -0.19
CA LYS A 8 -8.81 -20.12 -0.07
C LYS A 8 -10.30 -19.99 -0.35
N ILE A 9 -10.83 -20.87 -1.19
CA ILE A 9 -12.26 -20.98 -1.46
C ILE A 9 -12.92 -21.69 -0.27
N ARG A 10 -14.02 -21.16 0.26
CA ARG A 10 -14.74 -21.81 1.36
C ARG A 10 -15.68 -22.89 0.79
N PRO A 11 -15.85 -24.05 1.44
CA PRO A 11 -16.78 -25.09 0.99
C PRO A 11 -18.21 -24.61 0.75
N GLN A 12 -18.65 -23.60 1.49
CA GLN A 12 -19.98 -22.98 1.39
C GLN A 12 -20.16 -22.14 0.12
N GLU A 13 -19.06 -21.75 -0.54
CA GLU A 13 -19.03 -20.95 -1.76
C GLU A 13 -18.93 -21.83 -3.02
N MET A 14 -18.89 -23.17 -2.85
CA MET A 14 -18.67 -24.13 -3.92
C MET A 14 -20.02 -24.71 -4.38
N SER A 15 -20.35 -24.53 -5.66
CA SER A 15 -21.51 -25.21 -6.27
C SER A 15 -21.21 -26.70 -6.48
N GLU A 16 -22.25 -27.54 -6.56
CA GLU A 16 -22.13 -28.99 -6.82
C GLU A 16 -21.44 -29.30 -8.16
N SER A 17 -21.50 -28.37 -9.11
CA SER A 17 -20.83 -28.44 -10.42
C SER A 17 -19.40 -27.89 -10.43
N CYS A 18 -18.86 -27.45 -9.29
CA CYS A 18 -17.55 -26.84 -9.22
C CYS A 18 -16.43 -27.88 -9.42
N PHE A 19 -15.42 -27.56 -10.25
CA PHE A 19 -14.27 -28.41 -10.54
C PHE A 19 -13.61 -28.97 -9.27
N TRP A 20 -13.51 -28.15 -8.23
CA TRP A 20 -12.88 -28.49 -6.95
C TRP A 20 -13.62 -29.58 -6.16
N VAL A 21 -14.88 -29.88 -6.48
CA VAL A 21 -15.63 -31.02 -5.88
C VAL A 21 -15.14 -32.35 -6.43
N VAL A 22 -14.62 -32.38 -7.67
CA VAL A 22 -14.10 -33.58 -8.34
C VAL A 22 -12.59 -33.71 -8.20
N ALA A 23 -11.90 -32.64 -7.77
CA ALA A 23 -10.46 -32.64 -7.56
C ALA A 23 -10.08 -33.52 -6.37
N ASN A 24 -9.17 -34.49 -6.61
CA ASN A 24 -8.64 -35.37 -5.58
C ASN A 24 -7.16 -35.05 -5.36
N GLU A 25 -6.84 -34.48 -4.18
CA GLU A 25 -5.48 -34.09 -3.81
C GLU A 25 -4.58 -35.32 -3.55
N ASP A 26 -5.14 -36.41 -2.99
CA ASP A 26 -4.40 -37.62 -2.63
C ASP A 26 -3.80 -38.31 -3.87
N ARG A 27 -4.41 -38.13 -5.05
CA ARG A 27 -3.89 -38.65 -6.32
C ARG A 27 -2.47 -38.13 -6.63
N TYR A 28 -2.12 -36.96 -6.12
CA TYR A 28 -0.86 -36.28 -6.42
C TYR A 28 0.09 -36.23 -5.21
N ASP A 29 -0.24 -36.93 -4.12
CA ASP A 29 0.60 -37.04 -2.94
C ASP A 29 1.78 -37.99 -3.19
N ASN A 30 2.83 -37.46 -3.82
CA ASN A 30 4.06 -38.19 -4.09
C ASN A 30 5.20 -37.62 -3.24
N PRO A 31 5.78 -38.40 -2.30
CA PRO A 31 6.80 -37.93 -1.38
C PRO A 31 8.09 -37.47 -2.07
N ASP A 32 8.49 -38.08 -3.19
CA ASP A 32 9.65 -37.64 -3.97
C ASP A 32 9.40 -36.29 -4.65
N LEU A 33 8.18 -36.07 -5.15
CA LEU A 33 7.78 -34.80 -5.74
C LEU A 33 7.75 -33.69 -4.67
N LEU A 34 7.21 -33.99 -3.49
CA LEU A 34 7.20 -33.07 -2.34
C LEU A 34 8.62 -32.74 -1.87
N ASN A 35 9.53 -33.71 -1.82
CA ASN A 35 10.94 -33.50 -1.47
C ASN A 35 11.65 -32.61 -2.50
N ARG A 36 11.44 -32.82 -3.80
CA ARG A 36 11.97 -31.93 -4.85
C ARG A 36 11.41 -30.52 -4.73
N LEU A 37 10.10 -30.39 -4.46
CA LEU A 37 9.46 -29.09 -4.28
C LEU A 37 10.02 -28.35 -3.06
N ALA A 38 10.24 -29.08 -1.96
CA ALA A 38 10.86 -28.56 -0.74
C ALA A 38 12.33 -28.17 -0.95
N HIS A 39 13.06 -28.85 -1.82
CA HIS A 39 14.44 -28.48 -2.18
C HIS A 39 14.47 -27.21 -3.06
N THR A 40 13.65 -27.15 -4.11
CA THR A 40 13.65 -26.04 -5.09
C THR A 40 13.06 -24.75 -4.52
N PHE A 41 11.99 -24.85 -3.73
CA PHE A 41 11.30 -23.70 -3.11
C PHE A 41 11.55 -23.62 -1.60
N GLY A 42 12.49 -24.41 -1.11
CA GLY A 42 13.00 -24.38 0.25
C GLY A 42 13.62 -23.03 0.55
N SER A 43 13.36 -22.50 1.73
CA SER A 43 14.01 -21.28 2.19
C SER A 43 15.39 -21.63 2.74
N TYR A 44 16.26 -22.18 1.90
CA TYR A 44 17.64 -22.47 2.29
C TYR A 44 18.41 -21.15 2.32
N ARG A 45 18.77 -20.69 3.52
CA ARG A 45 19.88 -19.75 3.69
C ARG A 45 21.08 -20.61 4.07
N PRO A 46 22.17 -20.67 3.27
CA PRO A 46 23.38 -21.29 3.77
C PRO A 46 23.79 -20.54 5.04
N ALA A 47 23.88 -21.26 6.14
CA ALA A 47 24.45 -20.72 7.37
C ALA A 47 25.93 -20.47 7.08
N ILE A 48 26.29 -19.20 6.88
CA ILE A 48 27.68 -18.78 7.02
C ILE A 48 28.04 -19.09 8.47
N GLN A 49 28.91 -20.08 8.65
CA GLN A 49 29.56 -20.35 9.92
C GLN A 49 30.44 -19.13 10.19
N ASP A 50 29.99 -18.28 11.10
CA ASP A 50 30.82 -17.24 11.69
C ASP A 50 30.66 -17.36 13.20
N GLU A 51 31.68 -17.95 13.81
CA GLU A 51 31.72 -18.43 15.19
C GLU A 51 31.84 -17.30 16.24
N GLN A 52 31.61 -16.04 15.89
CA GLN A 52 31.78 -14.90 16.82
C GLN A 52 30.63 -13.88 16.84
N GLY A 53 29.40 -14.29 16.53
CA GLY A 53 28.25 -13.37 16.38
C GLY A 53 27.05 -13.58 17.30
N LEU A 54 27.16 -14.36 18.38
CA LEU A 54 26.00 -14.79 19.18
C LEU A 54 25.32 -13.68 20.01
N GLU A 55 25.94 -12.50 20.16
CA GLU A 55 25.30 -11.37 20.87
C GLU A 55 24.58 -10.36 19.95
N ALA A 56 24.91 -10.31 18.65
CA ALA A 56 24.33 -9.33 17.73
C ALA A 56 22.95 -9.73 17.15
N LYS A 57 22.54 -11.01 17.26
CA LYS A 57 21.28 -11.51 16.67
C LYS A 57 20.05 -11.37 17.58
N ARG A 58 20.21 -10.90 18.83
CA ARG A 58 19.05 -10.57 19.70
C ARG A 58 18.50 -9.15 19.49
N SER A 59 19.21 -8.26 18.80
CA SER A 59 18.81 -6.86 18.63
C SER A 59 18.07 -6.54 17.32
N ILE A 60 18.04 -7.46 16.34
CA ILE A 60 17.32 -7.29 15.06
C ILE A 60 16.03 -8.12 15.02
N LYS A 61 15.39 -8.35 16.18
CA LYS A 61 13.92 -8.25 16.18
C LYS A 61 13.62 -6.76 16.05
N LYS A 62 13.66 -6.22 14.81
CA LYS A 62 12.98 -4.95 14.52
C LYS A 62 11.63 -5.09 15.20
N ARG A 63 11.39 -4.31 16.27
CA ARG A 63 10.11 -4.27 16.97
C ARG A 63 9.08 -4.07 15.87
N ILE A 64 8.40 -5.13 15.45
CA ILE A 64 7.21 -5.00 14.61
C ILE A 64 6.22 -4.37 15.58
N LYS A 65 6.19 -3.05 15.58
CA LYS A 65 5.24 -2.28 16.37
C LYS A 65 3.87 -2.74 15.91
N GLN A 66 3.11 -3.33 16.82
CA GLN A 66 1.79 -3.85 16.49
C GLN A 66 0.89 -2.69 16.07
N LEU A 67 0.09 -2.92 15.04
CA LEU A 67 -0.95 -1.98 14.62
C LEU A 67 -1.97 -1.84 15.75
N LYS A 68 -2.28 -0.61 16.14
CA LYS A 68 -3.25 -0.29 17.19
C LYS A 68 -4.61 0.08 16.59
N VAL A 69 -4.63 0.75 15.44
CA VAL A 69 -5.86 1.31 14.85
C VAL A 69 -6.03 0.90 13.38
N LEU A 70 -4.97 0.99 12.58
CA LEU A 70 -5.07 0.78 11.14
C LEU A 70 -5.22 -0.70 10.79
N ASP A 71 -6.08 -0.98 9.79
CA ASP A 71 -6.18 -2.31 9.20
C ASP A 71 -4.84 -2.74 8.57
N PRO A 72 -4.48 -4.03 8.64
CA PRO A 72 -3.23 -4.54 8.08
C PRO A 72 -3.03 -4.18 6.59
N LYS A 73 -4.11 -4.18 5.80
CA LYS A 73 -4.07 -3.84 4.38
C LYS A 73 -3.75 -2.37 4.14
N ILE A 74 -4.39 -1.46 4.89
CA ILE A 74 -4.16 -0.01 4.78
C ILE A 74 -2.74 0.32 5.26
N ALA A 75 -2.35 -0.24 6.40
CA ALA A 75 -1.02 -0.10 6.96
C ALA A 75 0.09 -0.58 6.01
N GLN A 76 -0.14 -1.70 5.32
CA GLN A 76 0.80 -2.23 4.33
C GLN A 76 0.91 -1.31 3.10
N ASN A 77 -0.22 -0.84 2.55
CA ASN A 77 -0.21 0.08 1.41
C ASN A 77 0.51 1.38 1.75
N LEU A 78 0.25 1.95 2.93
CA LEU A 78 0.96 3.13 3.42
C LEU A 78 2.44 2.86 3.63
N SER A 79 2.81 1.72 4.22
CA SER A 79 4.23 1.34 4.38
C SER A 79 4.97 1.26 3.04
N ILE A 80 4.33 0.71 2.00
CA ILE A 80 4.90 0.64 0.65
C ILE A 80 5.06 2.04 0.06
N PHE A 81 4.04 2.88 0.18
CA PHE A 81 4.07 4.27 -0.27
C PHE A 81 5.20 5.06 0.41
N LEU A 82 5.26 5.02 1.74
CA LEU A 82 6.27 5.74 2.53
C LEU A 82 7.69 5.24 2.23
N GLY A 83 7.87 3.93 2.07
CA GLY A 83 9.15 3.34 1.70
C GLY A 83 9.64 3.73 0.30
N SER A 84 8.71 4.06 -0.61
CA SER A 84 9.03 4.50 -1.98
C SER A 84 9.40 5.98 -2.05
N PHE A 85 8.69 6.84 -1.30
CA PHE A 85 8.92 8.29 -1.32
C PHE A 85 10.09 8.74 -0.45
N ARG A 86 10.43 8.00 0.62
CA ARG A 86 11.54 8.31 1.55
C ARG A 86 11.58 9.77 2.03
N MET A 87 10.41 10.40 2.14
CA MET A 87 10.27 11.78 2.59
C MET A 87 9.83 11.81 4.07
N PRO A 88 10.40 12.69 4.92
CA PRO A 88 9.93 12.86 6.29
C PRO A 88 8.45 13.25 6.33
N TYR A 89 7.67 12.67 7.25
CA TYR A 89 6.21 12.90 7.30
C TYR A 89 5.85 14.37 7.53
N GLN A 90 6.71 15.10 8.25
CA GLN A 90 6.54 16.54 8.46
C GLN A 90 6.72 17.34 7.17
N GLU A 91 7.60 16.90 6.27
CA GLU A 91 7.78 17.54 4.97
C GLU A 91 6.60 17.26 4.04
N ILE A 92 6.09 16.02 4.03
CA ILE A 92 4.84 15.69 3.30
C ILE A 92 3.70 16.60 3.78
N ARG A 93 3.55 16.76 5.10
CA ARG A 93 2.57 17.66 5.70
C ARG A 93 2.78 19.12 5.25
N ARG A 94 4.01 19.63 5.30
CA ARG A 94 4.35 20.99 4.88
C ARG A 94 4.02 21.20 3.40
N ALA A 95 4.50 20.32 2.53
CA ALA A 95 4.25 20.35 1.10
C ALA A 95 2.75 20.37 0.79
N VAL A 96 1.94 19.53 1.46
CA VAL A 96 0.47 19.52 1.30
C VAL A 96 -0.18 20.82 1.80
N LEU A 97 0.35 21.47 2.84
CA LEU A 97 -0.18 22.73 3.36
C LEU A 97 0.16 23.92 2.46
N GLU A 98 1.39 23.96 1.95
CA GLU A 98 1.94 25.02 1.10
C GLU A 98 1.58 24.82 -0.39
N VAL A 99 1.09 23.64 -0.76
CA VAL A 99 0.83 23.24 -2.15
C VAL A 99 2.12 23.34 -2.97
N ASP A 100 3.18 22.72 -2.46
CA ASP A 100 4.50 22.70 -3.10
C ASP A 100 4.48 21.79 -4.34
N GLU A 101 4.37 22.40 -5.52
CA GLU A 101 4.28 21.71 -6.82
C GLU A 101 5.59 21.01 -7.23
N GLU A 102 6.75 21.39 -6.65
CA GLU A 102 8.03 20.74 -6.95
C GLU A 102 8.16 19.40 -6.23
N GLN A 103 7.61 19.30 -5.02
CA GLN A 103 7.65 18.09 -4.20
C GLN A 103 6.42 17.19 -4.43
N LEU A 104 5.26 17.77 -4.71
CA LEU A 104 4.00 17.04 -4.86
C LEU A 104 3.76 16.65 -6.32
N THR A 105 4.20 15.45 -6.68
CA THR A 105 3.91 14.87 -7.99
C THR A 105 2.48 14.32 -8.06
N GLU A 106 1.87 14.32 -9.25
CA GLU A 106 0.55 13.71 -9.49
C GLU A 106 0.43 12.26 -8.95
N PRO A 107 1.34 11.32 -9.29
CA PRO A 107 1.25 9.95 -8.78
C PRO A 107 1.40 9.88 -7.25
N MET A 108 2.11 10.82 -6.63
CA MET A 108 2.19 10.90 -5.17
C MET A 108 0.83 11.22 -4.57
N ILE A 109 0.18 12.27 -5.06
CA ILE A 109 -1.12 12.72 -4.55
C ILE A 109 -2.20 11.67 -4.83
N GLN A 110 -2.22 11.07 -6.02
CA GLN A 110 -3.15 9.99 -6.34
C GLN A 110 -3.01 8.82 -5.37
N ASN A 111 -1.78 8.37 -5.11
CA ASN A 111 -1.53 7.30 -4.14
C ASN A 111 -1.93 7.71 -2.73
N LEU A 112 -1.66 8.97 -2.34
CA LEU A 112 -2.08 9.50 -1.04
C LEU A 112 -3.59 9.44 -0.88
N VAL A 113 -4.36 9.92 -1.87
CA VAL A 113 -5.82 9.93 -1.87
C VAL A 113 -6.37 8.50 -1.83
N LYS A 114 -5.80 7.59 -2.63
CA LYS A 114 -6.24 6.19 -2.75
C LYS A 114 -5.98 5.36 -1.50
N HIS A 115 -4.85 5.60 -0.83
CA HIS A 115 -4.39 4.80 0.31
C HIS A 115 -4.58 5.50 1.66
N LEU A 116 -5.18 6.69 1.67
CA LEU A 116 -5.49 7.41 2.90
C LEU A 116 -6.48 6.60 3.76
N PRO A 117 -6.20 6.41 5.07
CA PRO A 117 -7.18 5.90 6.01
C PRO A 117 -8.45 6.76 6.03
N GLU A 118 -9.55 6.17 6.48
CA GLU A 118 -10.78 6.92 6.70
C GLU A 118 -10.63 7.96 7.81
N GLN A 119 -11.42 9.03 7.76
CA GLN A 119 -11.34 10.12 8.75
C GLN A 119 -11.56 9.60 10.18
N GLU A 120 -12.42 8.60 10.36
CA GLU A 120 -12.65 7.94 11.66
C GLU A 120 -11.39 7.25 12.18
N GLN A 121 -10.63 6.57 11.31
CA GLN A 121 -9.37 5.90 11.66
C GLN A 121 -8.29 6.93 11.99
N LEU A 122 -8.20 8.02 11.23
CA LEU A 122 -7.29 9.14 11.52
C LEU A 122 -7.62 9.81 12.87
N ASN A 123 -8.90 9.99 13.17
CA ASN A 123 -9.35 10.51 14.45
C ASN A 123 -9.05 9.55 15.61
N ALA A 124 -9.21 8.24 15.39
CA ALA A 124 -8.87 7.22 16.37
C ALA A 124 -7.36 7.19 16.67
N LEU A 125 -6.52 7.43 15.66
CA LEU A 125 -5.06 7.53 15.84
C LEU A 125 -4.65 8.69 16.75
N MET A 126 -5.41 9.79 16.81
CA MET A 126 -5.10 10.92 17.70
C MET A 126 -5.13 10.54 19.19
N LYS A 127 -5.90 9.51 19.56
CA LYS A 127 -5.92 9.00 20.95
C LYS A 127 -4.54 8.47 21.39
N TYR A 128 -3.70 8.11 20.42
CA TYR A 128 -2.35 7.58 20.64
C TYR A 128 -1.26 8.60 20.34
N GLN A 129 -1.57 9.90 20.18
CA GLN A 129 -0.58 10.94 19.91
C GLN A 129 0.53 11.02 20.97
N ASN A 130 0.18 10.78 22.25
CA ASN A 130 1.13 10.81 23.36
C ASN A 130 2.10 9.61 23.31
N ASP A 131 1.68 8.55 22.62
CA ASP A 131 2.37 7.28 22.43
C ASP A 131 3.02 7.17 21.04
N TYR A 132 3.26 8.30 20.37
CA TYR A 132 3.73 8.36 18.98
C TYR A 132 4.93 7.45 18.68
N ASN A 133 5.92 7.41 19.58
CA ASN A 133 7.12 6.59 19.40
C ASN A 133 6.84 5.08 19.47
N SER A 134 5.71 4.67 20.05
CA SER A 134 5.25 3.28 20.10
C SER A 134 4.43 2.85 18.88
N LEU A 135 3.92 3.81 18.08
CA LEU A 135 3.12 3.55 16.89
C LEU A 135 3.98 3.05 15.71
N SER A 136 3.36 2.22 14.88
CA SER A 136 3.96 1.75 13.63
C SER A 136 4.15 2.89 12.63
N GLU A 137 5.05 2.71 11.66
CA GLU A 137 5.36 3.71 10.62
C GLU A 137 4.11 4.31 9.93
N PRO A 138 3.15 3.51 9.42
CA PRO A 138 1.96 4.05 8.77
C PRO A 138 1.01 4.77 9.74
N GLU A 139 1.00 4.40 11.01
CA GLU A 139 0.19 5.06 12.05
C GLU A 139 0.81 6.39 12.48
N GLN A 140 2.14 6.45 12.58
CA GLN A 140 2.87 7.70 12.79
C GLN A 140 2.57 8.70 11.66
N PHE A 141 2.62 8.24 10.41
CA PHE A 141 2.19 9.03 9.27
C PHE A 141 0.74 9.50 9.41
N GLY A 142 -0.20 8.61 9.76
CA GLY A 142 -1.59 8.95 9.98
C GLY A 142 -1.80 10.04 11.05
N VAL A 143 -1.07 10.00 12.17
CA VAL A 143 -1.10 11.04 13.21
C VAL A 143 -0.63 12.40 12.68
N VAL A 144 0.49 12.43 11.95
CA VAL A 144 1.02 13.67 11.37
C VAL A 144 0.04 14.27 10.37
N MET A 145 -0.51 13.43 9.48
CA MET A 145 -1.45 13.85 8.45
C MET A 145 -2.80 14.29 9.02
N ASN A 146 -3.25 13.73 10.14
CA ASN A 146 -4.50 14.16 10.77
C ASN A 146 -4.48 15.61 11.28
N SER A 147 -3.29 16.19 11.50
CA SER A 147 -3.15 17.62 11.82
C SER A 147 -3.56 18.54 10.66
N VAL A 148 -3.66 18.03 9.43
CA VAL A 148 -4.08 18.78 8.25
C VAL A 148 -5.59 18.86 8.19
N LYS A 149 -6.14 20.05 8.37
CA LYS A 149 -7.58 20.30 8.25
C LYS A 149 -8.07 20.01 6.83
N ARG A 150 -9.18 19.26 6.75
CA ARG A 150 -9.84 18.87 5.48
C ARG A 150 -8.86 18.21 4.51
N LEU A 151 -8.09 17.25 5.01
CA LEU A 151 -7.03 16.58 4.25
C LEU A 151 -7.51 16.02 2.90
N ARG A 152 -8.56 15.17 2.88
CA ARG A 152 -9.08 14.59 1.63
C ARG A 152 -9.49 15.65 0.60
N PRO A 153 -10.36 16.63 0.92
CA PRO A 153 -10.69 17.71 0.00
C PRO A 153 -9.46 18.46 -0.53
N ARG A 154 -8.49 18.76 0.33
CA ARG A 154 -7.26 19.47 -0.06
C ARG A 154 -6.44 18.66 -1.06
N LEU A 155 -6.23 17.37 -0.80
CA LEU A 155 -5.51 16.48 -1.71
C LEU A 155 -6.21 16.37 -3.06
N ASN A 156 -7.55 16.27 -3.08
CA ASN A 156 -8.31 16.24 -4.32
C ASN A 156 -8.19 17.56 -5.10
N SER A 157 -8.18 18.70 -4.42
CA SER A 157 -7.97 20.00 -5.07
C SER A 157 -6.56 20.14 -5.67
N ILE A 158 -5.53 19.67 -4.94
CA ILE A 158 -4.16 19.65 -5.45
C ILE A 158 -4.07 18.71 -6.66
N LEU A 159 -4.64 17.51 -6.57
CA LEU A 159 -4.67 16.56 -7.68
C LEU A 159 -5.32 17.15 -8.93
N PHE A 160 -6.48 17.78 -8.76
CA PHE A 160 -7.18 18.44 -9.85
C PHE A 160 -6.32 19.54 -10.50
N LYS A 161 -5.65 20.37 -9.69
CA LYS A 161 -4.76 21.41 -10.19
C LYS A 161 -3.60 20.83 -11.01
N LEU A 162 -2.96 19.76 -10.52
CA LEU A 162 -1.85 19.10 -11.23
C LEU A 162 -2.29 18.48 -12.56
N GLN A 163 -3.52 17.96 -12.63
CA GLN A 163 -4.08 17.33 -13.83
C GLN A 163 -4.78 18.31 -14.78
N PHE A 164 -4.97 19.56 -14.37
CA PHE A 164 -5.84 20.49 -15.08
C PHE A 164 -5.36 20.79 -16.50
N ASP A 165 -4.08 21.13 -16.65
CA ASP A 165 -3.52 21.49 -17.95
C ASP A 165 -3.55 20.32 -18.92
N GLU A 166 -3.24 19.11 -18.45
CA GLU A 166 -3.35 17.89 -19.27
C GLU A 166 -4.79 17.63 -19.70
N GLN A 167 -5.75 17.69 -18.77
CA GLN A 167 -7.17 17.50 -19.08
C GLN A 167 -7.68 18.52 -20.10
N VAL A 168 -7.32 19.79 -19.96
CA VAL A 168 -7.70 20.85 -20.90
C VAL A 168 -7.07 20.62 -22.27
N ASN A 169 -5.77 20.27 -22.32
CA ASN A 169 -5.06 20.02 -23.57
C ASN A 169 -5.58 18.77 -24.29
N ASN A 170 -6.08 17.77 -23.57
CA ASN A 170 -6.70 16.59 -24.14
C ASN A 170 -8.12 16.87 -24.68
N LEU A 171 -8.90 17.74 -24.02
CA LEU A 171 -10.28 18.05 -24.44
C LEU A 171 -10.37 19.10 -25.54
N ARG A 172 -9.43 20.06 -25.59
CA ARG A 172 -9.45 21.18 -26.55
C ARG A 172 -9.50 20.75 -28.03
N PRO A 173 -8.74 19.74 -28.50
CA PRO A 173 -8.77 19.29 -29.89
C PRO A 173 -10.15 18.77 -30.30
N ASP A 174 -10.79 17.99 -29.42
CA ASP A 174 -12.11 17.40 -29.68
C ASP A 174 -13.19 18.48 -29.83
N ILE A 175 -13.16 19.49 -28.95
CA ILE A 175 -14.07 20.64 -29.02
C ILE A 175 -13.84 21.41 -30.32
N MET A 176 -12.58 21.64 -30.70
CA MET A 176 -12.25 22.34 -31.95
C MET A 176 -12.68 21.55 -33.19
N ALA A 177 -12.53 20.23 -33.18
CA ALA A 177 -12.96 19.35 -34.27
C ALA A 177 -14.48 19.42 -34.48
N VAL A 178 -15.27 19.34 -33.40
CA VAL A 178 -16.73 19.49 -33.46
C VAL A 178 -17.12 20.88 -33.94
N ASN A 179 -16.49 21.93 -33.40
CA ASN A 179 -16.81 23.30 -33.78
C ASN A 179 -16.53 23.57 -35.28
N ALA A 180 -15.40 23.06 -35.79
CA ALA A 180 -15.05 23.12 -37.20
C ALA A 180 -16.05 22.35 -38.08
N ALA A 181 -16.51 21.17 -37.64
CA ALA A 181 -17.52 20.40 -38.37
C ALA A 181 -18.89 21.11 -38.44
N CYS A 182 -19.28 21.85 -37.39
CA CYS A 182 -20.56 22.58 -37.37
C CYS A 182 -20.54 23.90 -38.16
N HIS A 183 -19.39 24.57 -38.29
CA HIS A 183 -19.27 25.87 -38.98
C HIS A 183 -18.55 25.81 -40.33
N GLY A 184 -17.99 24.66 -40.70
CA GLY A 184 -17.25 24.43 -41.94
C GLY A 184 -18.09 23.92 -43.12
N CYS A 185 -19.42 24.02 -43.06
CA CYS A 185 -20.35 23.79 -44.17
C CYS A 185 -20.78 25.12 -44.79
#